data_AF-A0A9P8ZNT5-F1
#
_entry.id   AF-A0A9P8ZNT5-F1
#
_cell.length_a   1.000
_cell.length_b   1.000
_cell.length_c   1.000
_cell.angle_alpha   90.00
_cell.angle_beta   90.00
_cell.angle_gamma   90.00
#
_symmetry.space_group_name_H-M   'P 1'
#
loop_
_entity.id
_entity.type
_entity.pdbx_description
1 polymer ?
#
loop_
_entity_poly.entity_id
_entity_poly.type
_entity_poly.pdbx_seq_one_letter_code
_entity_poly.pdbx_strand_id
1 'polypeptide(L)'
;LRTTSAAFLVSSGPISSDLDLPAPIISIPPAVVVPADLLSRRPDTPAEAELQETMKTMLKVSTAQQKALLHAHAHLVLQQTYVTRVKAQVAEEEQKRIAKSARKPRILGDGMPHLLTHDEFCARVDAAVRVDRDKARQQASRAAGLDRWKAAVAAWKHIYDAAQERNDQIKARFTAAKLAYIEEVAAAELEGRSRQLTCPKRGPLEKIPPKP
;
A
#
# COMPACT_ATOMS: atom_id res chain seq x y z
N LEU A 1 -25.39 -27.90 4.02
CA LEU A 1 -24.89 -27.15 2.83
C LEU A 1 -25.07 -25.62 2.94
N ARG A 2 -26.03 -25.08 3.72
CA ARG A 2 -26.22 -23.62 3.86
C ARG A 2 -25.19 -22.89 4.74
N THR A 3 -24.35 -23.62 5.47
CA THR A 3 -23.36 -23.09 6.43
C THR A 3 -21.91 -23.17 5.93
N THR A 4 -21.68 -23.62 4.70
CA THR A 4 -20.32 -23.67 4.13
C THR A 4 -20.03 -22.40 3.33
N SER A 5 -18.74 -22.09 3.13
CA SER A 5 -18.30 -20.98 2.26
C SER A 5 -18.78 -21.10 0.81
N ALA A 6 -19.25 -22.29 0.40
CA ALA A 6 -19.84 -22.55 -0.92
C ALA A 6 -21.38 -22.36 -0.97
N ALA A 7 -22.02 -21.87 0.10
CA ALA A 7 -23.47 -21.70 0.15
C ALA A 7 -23.99 -20.74 -0.95
N PHE A 8 -23.15 -19.81 -1.43
CA PHE A 8 -23.49 -18.87 -2.50
C PHE A 8 -23.79 -19.54 -3.84
N LEU A 9 -23.27 -20.75 -4.09
CA LEU A 9 -23.54 -21.49 -5.33
C LEU A 9 -24.97 -22.02 -5.41
N VAL A 10 -25.65 -22.13 -4.26
CA VAL A 10 -27.00 -22.69 -4.15
C VAL A 10 -28.03 -21.61 -3.77
N SER A 11 -27.58 -20.45 -3.27
CA SER A 11 -28.49 -19.35 -2.93
C SER A 11 -28.97 -18.62 -4.18
N SER A 12 -30.28 -18.46 -4.32
CA SER A 12 -30.92 -17.65 -5.37
C SER A 12 -30.85 -16.14 -5.12
N GLY A 13 -30.16 -15.71 -4.06
CA GLY A 13 -30.02 -14.30 -3.69
C GLY A 13 -28.84 -13.61 -4.40
N PRO A 14 -28.83 -12.27 -4.47
CA PRO A 14 -27.70 -11.53 -5.00
C PRO A 14 -26.44 -11.77 -4.15
N ILE A 15 -25.27 -11.81 -4.81
CA ILE A 15 -23.98 -11.95 -4.14
C ILE A 15 -23.75 -10.72 -3.25
N SER A 16 -23.62 -10.93 -1.94
CA SER A 16 -23.29 -9.88 -0.97
C SER A 16 -21.81 -9.92 -0.60
N SER A 17 -21.30 -8.81 -0.07
CA SER A 17 -19.90 -8.64 0.33
C SER A 17 -19.46 -9.63 1.42
N ASP A 18 -20.39 -10.13 2.23
CA ASP A 18 -20.17 -11.07 3.34
C ASP A 18 -19.83 -12.51 2.92
N LEU A 19 -19.94 -12.85 1.63
CA LEU A 19 -19.72 -14.22 1.14
C LEU A 19 -18.24 -14.52 0.93
N ASP A 20 -17.55 -15.11 1.90
CA ASP A 20 -16.13 -15.46 1.79
C ASP A 20 -15.84 -16.58 0.78
N LEU A 21 -14.87 -16.31 -0.10
CA LEU A 21 -14.33 -17.30 -1.01
C LEU A 21 -13.21 -18.07 -0.30
N PRO A 22 -13.16 -19.41 -0.44
CA PRO A 22 -12.05 -20.18 0.09
C PRO A 22 -10.74 -19.75 -0.58
N ALA A 23 -9.68 -19.61 0.22
CA ALA A 23 -8.35 -19.35 -0.32
C ALA A 23 -7.89 -20.56 -1.18
N PRO A 24 -7.27 -20.32 -2.35
CA PRO A 24 -6.76 -21.41 -3.17
C PRO A 24 -5.58 -22.07 -2.46
N ILE A 25 -5.78 -23.28 -1.93
CA ILE A 25 -4.71 -24.13 -1.40
C ILE A 25 -4.13 -24.91 -2.57
N ILE A 26 -3.22 -24.28 -3.32
CA ILE A 26 -2.44 -24.98 -4.34
C ILE A 26 -1.01 -25.11 -3.83
N SER A 27 -0.63 -26.34 -3.49
CA SER A 27 0.76 -26.68 -3.22
C SER A 27 1.47 -26.92 -4.56
N ILE A 28 2.31 -25.98 -4.98
CA ILE A 28 3.15 -26.16 -6.17
C ILE A 28 4.33 -27.05 -5.76
N PRO A 29 4.50 -28.24 -6.37
CA PRO A 29 5.63 -29.09 -6.06
C PRO A 29 6.95 -28.39 -6.46
N PRO A 30 8.06 -28.66 -5.73
CA PRO A 30 9.36 -28.11 -6.08
C PRO A 30 9.77 -28.56 -7.48
N ALA A 31 10.50 -27.71 -8.20
CA ALA A 31 11.04 -28.08 -9.50
C ALA A 31 11.98 -29.28 -9.35
N VAL A 32 11.74 -30.32 -10.14
CA VAL A 32 12.63 -31.47 -10.20
C VAL A 32 13.91 -31.03 -10.93
N VAL A 33 14.98 -30.85 -10.18
CA VAL A 33 16.30 -30.56 -10.74
C VAL A 33 16.99 -31.88 -11.04
N VAL A 34 17.09 -32.23 -12.32
CA VAL A 34 17.90 -33.37 -12.76
C VAL A 34 19.32 -32.86 -13.05
N PRO A 35 20.37 -33.50 -12.49
CA PRO A 35 21.75 -33.15 -12.79
C PRO A 35 22.00 -33.15 -14.31
N ALA A 36 22.58 -32.06 -14.82
CA ALA A 36 22.88 -31.92 -16.25
C ALA A 36 23.78 -33.05 -16.76
N ASP A 37 24.66 -33.56 -15.89
CA ASP A 37 25.60 -34.65 -16.16
C ASP A 37 24.90 -35.95 -16.57
N LEU A 38 23.71 -36.24 -16.01
CA LEU A 38 22.95 -37.44 -16.36
C LEU A 38 22.27 -37.31 -17.74
N LEU A 39 22.01 -36.08 -18.17
CA LEU A 39 21.39 -35.79 -19.47
C LEU A 39 22.43 -35.67 -20.60
N SER A 40 23.68 -35.34 -20.27
CA SER A 40 24.78 -35.16 -21.21
C SER A 40 25.68 -36.39 -21.35
N ARG A 41 25.64 -37.34 -20.40
CA ARG A 41 26.38 -38.60 -20.48
C ARG A 41 25.95 -39.40 -21.71
N ARG A 42 26.94 -39.88 -22.48
CA ARG A 42 26.75 -40.79 -23.60
C ARG A 42 26.39 -42.18 -23.04
N PRO A 43 25.28 -42.81 -23.46
CA PRO A 43 24.94 -44.15 -23.02
C PRO A 43 25.90 -45.17 -23.62
N ASP A 44 26.35 -46.13 -22.80
CA ASP A 44 27.26 -47.19 -23.21
C ASP A 44 26.49 -48.43 -23.68
N THR A 45 25.26 -48.61 -23.18
CA THR A 45 24.37 -49.74 -23.51
C THR A 45 23.05 -49.28 -24.15
N PRO A 46 22.39 -50.12 -24.96
CA PRO A 46 21.09 -49.77 -25.54
C PRO A 46 19.99 -49.57 -24.48
N ALA A 47 20.06 -50.31 -23.36
CA ALA A 47 19.13 -50.15 -22.25
C ALA A 47 19.30 -48.79 -21.55
N GLU A 48 20.53 -48.30 -21.41
CA GLU A 48 20.80 -46.95 -20.90
C GLU A 48 20.26 -45.86 -21.83
N ALA A 49 20.35 -46.06 -23.15
CA ALA A 49 19.79 -45.12 -24.12
C ALA A 49 18.26 -45.00 -23.98
N GLU A 50 17.55 -46.13 -23.86
CA GLU A 50 16.10 -46.15 -23.63
C GLU A 50 15.72 -45.49 -22.29
N LEU A 51 16.47 -45.77 -21.22
CA LEU A 51 16.26 -45.13 -19.92
C LEU A 51 16.48 -43.62 -19.98
N GLN A 52 17.49 -43.16 -20.73
CA GLN A 52 17.77 -41.74 -20.88
C GLN A 52 16.67 -41.03 -21.69
N GLU A 53 16.12 -41.68 -22.72
CA GLU A 53 15.00 -41.15 -23.49
C GLU A 53 13.72 -41.07 -22.65
N THR A 54 13.38 -42.13 -21.92
CA THR A 54 12.22 -42.14 -21.01
C THR A 54 12.35 -41.10 -19.90
N MET A 55 13.55 -40.91 -19.34
CA MET A 55 13.79 -39.83 -18.37
C MET A 55 13.59 -38.45 -19.00
N LYS A 56 14.08 -38.22 -20.23
CA LYS A 56 13.89 -36.96 -20.97
C LYS A 56 12.42 -36.68 -21.25
N THR A 57 11.64 -37.68 -21.63
CA THR A 57 10.19 -37.51 -21.88
C THR A 57 9.44 -37.22 -20.59
N MET A 58 9.71 -37.96 -19.50
CA MET A 58 9.10 -37.70 -18.20
C MET A 58 9.43 -36.30 -17.68
N LEU A 59 10.67 -35.84 -17.84
CA LEU A 59 11.08 -34.49 -17.46
C LEU A 59 10.33 -33.42 -18.26
N LYS A 60 10.19 -33.60 -19.57
CA LYS A 60 9.39 -32.68 -20.41
C LYS A 60 7.93 -32.62 -19.97
N VAL A 61 7.32 -33.76 -19.65
CA VAL A 61 5.93 -33.82 -19.16
C VAL A 61 5.80 -33.15 -17.80
N SER A 62 6.68 -33.48 -16.85
CA SER A 62 6.68 -32.91 -15.50
C SER A 62 6.88 -31.39 -15.52
N THR A 63 7.83 -30.90 -16.32
CA THR A 63 8.08 -29.45 -16.46
C THR A 63 6.89 -28.73 -17.12
N ALA A 64 6.22 -29.34 -18.09
CA ALA A 64 5.01 -28.80 -18.69
C ALA A 64 3.85 -28.74 -17.68
N GLN A 65 3.64 -29.79 -16.90
CA GLN A 65 2.63 -29.84 -15.84
C GLN A 65 2.90 -28.80 -14.75
N GLN A 66 4.15 -28.66 -14.33
CA GLN A 66 4.55 -27.65 -13.34
C GLN A 66 4.27 -26.23 -13.84
N LYS A 67 4.60 -25.93 -15.11
CA LYS A 67 4.28 -24.64 -15.72
C LYS A 67 2.77 -24.39 -15.78
N ALA A 68 1.98 -25.40 -16.12
CA ALA A 68 0.52 -25.29 -16.14
C ALA A 68 -0.06 -25.02 -14.74
N LEU A 69 0.45 -25.70 -13.71
CA LEU A 69 0.05 -25.47 -12.31
C LEU A 69 0.42 -24.06 -11.85
N LEU A 70 1.62 -23.59 -12.19
CA LEU A 70 2.05 -22.23 -11.86
C LEU A 70 1.15 -21.18 -12.52
N HIS A 71 0.80 -21.39 -13.79
CA HIS A 71 -0.11 -20.52 -14.53
C HIS A 71 -1.52 -20.51 -13.91
N ALA A 72 -2.07 -21.68 -13.57
CA ALA A 72 -3.34 -21.79 -12.88
C ALA A 72 -3.34 -21.09 -11.52
N HIS A 73 -2.25 -21.23 -10.74
CA HIS A 73 -2.10 -20.55 -9.47
C HIS A 73 -2.06 -19.03 -9.64
N ALA A 74 -1.28 -18.53 -10.62
CA ALA A 74 -1.24 -17.10 -10.93
C ALA A 74 -2.63 -16.55 -11.31
N HIS A 75 -3.39 -17.28 -12.12
CA HIS A 75 -4.77 -16.90 -12.45
C HIS A 75 -5.69 -16.85 -11.23
N LEU A 76 -5.60 -17.84 -10.34
CA LEU A 76 -6.42 -17.86 -9.12
C LEU A 76 -6.09 -16.68 -8.20
N VAL A 77 -4.80 -16.34 -8.06
CA VAL A 77 -4.39 -15.15 -7.30
C VAL A 77 -4.97 -13.88 -7.92
N LEU A 78 -4.88 -13.73 -9.25
CA LEU A 78 -5.46 -12.58 -9.96
C LEU A 78 -6.98 -12.50 -9.77
N GLN A 79 -7.68 -13.62 -9.94
CA GLN A 79 -9.13 -13.69 -9.71
C GLN A 79 -9.50 -13.33 -8.27
N GLN A 80 -8.75 -13.82 -7.29
CA GLN A 80 -8.97 -13.49 -5.88
C GLN A 80 -8.78 -11.99 -5.64
N THR A 81 -7.70 -11.39 -6.16
CA THR A 81 -7.49 -9.93 -6.02
C THR A 81 -8.60 -9.11 -6.68
N TYR A 82 -9.08 -9.55 -7.84
CA TYR A 82 -10.20 -8.91 -8.53
C TYR A 82 -11.49 -9.00 -7.69
N VAL A 83 -11.84 -10.20 -7.21
CA VAL A 83 -13.05 -10.38 -6.39
C VAL A 83 -12.96 -9.56 -5.10
N THR A 84 -11.80 -9.51 -4.44
CA THR A 84 -11.63 -8.66 -3.25
C THR A 84 -11.91 -7.18 -3.55
N ARG A 85 -11.46 -6.67 -4.72
CA ARG A 85 -11.76 -5.30 -5.14
C ARG A 85 -13.26 -5.09 -5.40
N VAL A 86 -13.89 -6.01 -6.11
CA VAL A 86 -15.34 -5.96 -6.39
C VAL A 86 -16.13 -6.00 -5.09
N LYS A 87 -15.77 -6.88 -4.15
CA LYS A 87 -16.39 -6.94 -2.83
C LYS A 87 -16.26 -5.63 -2.07
N ALA A 88 -15.09 -4.99 -2.10
CA ALA A 88 -14.91 -3.69 -1.45
C ALA A 88 -15.82 -2.61 -2.04
N GLN A 89 -15.99 -2.60 -3.38
CA GLN A 89 -16.91 -1.68 -4.05
C GLN A 89 -18.37 -1.95 -3.68
N VAL A 90 -18.78 -3.23 -3.68
CA VAL A 90 -20.12 -3.65 -3.26
C VAL A 90 -20.38 -3.27 -1.80
N ALA A 91 -19.41 -3.52 -0.90
CA ALA A 91 -19.52 -3.15 0.51
C ALA A 91 -19.66 -1.63 0.69
N GLU A 92 -18.91 -0.83 -0.08
CA GLU A 92 -19.03 0.63 -0.07
C GLU A 92 -20.41 1.08 -0.56
N GLU A 93 -20.95 0.46 -1.60
CA GLU A 93 -22.30 0.73 -2.09
C GLU A 93 -23.39 0.32 -1.10
N GLU A 94 -23.27 -0.86 -0.50
CA GLU A 94 -24.15 -1.36 0.56
C GLU A 94 -24.14 -0.39 1.75
N GLN A 95 -22.96 0.01 2.22
CA GLN A 95 -22.82 1.01 3.28
C GLN A 95 -23.39 2.37 2.89
N LYS A 96 -23.18 2.83 1.65
CA LYS A 96 -23.79 4.07 1.14
C LYS A 96 -25.32 3.98 1.14
N ARG A 97 -25.90 2.84 0.75
CA ARG A 97 -27.35 2.62 0.78
C ARG A 97 -27.88 2.63 2.20
N ILE A 98 -27.23 1.92 3.12
CA ILE A 98 -27.57 1.91 4.55
C ILE A 98 -27.44 3.32 5.14
N ALA A 99 -26.33 4.01 4.88
CA ALA A 99 -26.11 5.38 5.37
C ALA A 99 -27.10 6.39 4.77
N LYS A 100 -27.51 6.24 3.50
CA LYS A 100 -28.57 7.07 2.90
C LYS A 100 -29.92 6.82 3.56
N SER A 101 -30.26 5.57 3.84
CA SER A 101 -31.46 5.20 4.59
C SER A 101 -31.42 5.73 6.03
N ALA A 102 -30.25 5.70 6.68
CA ALA A 102 -30.09 6.12 8.08
C ALA A 102 -29.92 7.63 8.28
N ARG A 103 -29.35 8.38 7.31
CA ARG A 103 -28.93 9.78 7.53
C ARG A 103 -30.04 10.82 7.47
N LYS A 104 -31.23 10.46 7.01
CA LYS A 104 -32.40 11.33 7.09
C LYS A 104 -33.62 10.45 7.30
N PRO A 105 -34.29 10.49 8.47
CA PRO A 105 -35.74 10.39 8.44
C PRO A 105 -36.21 11.61 7.66
N ARG A 106 -36.14 11.57 6.33
CA ARG A 106 -36.89 12.52 5.52
C ARG A 106 -38.32 12.32 6.00
N ILE A 107 -38.97 13.41 6.39
CA ILE A 107 -40.38 13.39 6.79
C ILE A 107 -41.21 12.66 5.71
N LEU A 108 -40.75 12.74 4.45
CA LEU A 108 -41.15 11.94 3.28
C LEU A 108 -39.94 11.11 2.77
N GLY A 109 -39.64 9.97 3.40
CA GLY A 109 -38.56 9.06 2.98
C GLY A 109 -38.72 8.56 1.54
N ASP A 110 -39.96 8.21 1.21
CA ASP A 110 -40.30 7.42 0.02
C ASP A 110 -40.94 8.29 -1.07
N GLY A 111 -41.08 9.60 -0.84
CA GLY A 111 -41.83 10.52 -1.69
C GLY A 111 -43.35 10.32 -1.64
N MET A 112 -43.84 9.28 -0.95
CA MET A 112 -45.26 9.10 -0.67
C MET A 112 -45.68 9.88 0.60
N PRO A 113 -46.84 10.54 0.59
CA PRO A 113 -47.39 11.18 1.77
C PRO A 113 -47.68 10.11 2.83
N HIS A 114 -47.08 10.27 4.02
CA HIS A 114 -47.45 9.50 5.20
C HIS A 114 -48.36 10.36 6.06
N LEU A 115 -49.46 9.77 6.54
CA LEU A 115 -50.30 10.40 7.55
C LEU A 115 -49.60 10.22 8.91
N LEU A 116 -48.68 11.13 9.22
CA LEU A 116 -48.00 11.12 10.52
C LEU A 116 -48.95 11.66 11.59
N THR A 117 -49.04 10.97 12.71
CA THR A 117 -49.69 11.53 13.90
C THR A 117 -48.84 12.68 14.46
N HIS A 118 -49.46 13.60 15.20
CA HIS A 118 -48.79 14.79 15.75
C HIS A 118 -47.48 14.45 16.47
N ASP A 119 -47.48 13.41 17.30
CA ASP A 119 -46.33 13.02 18.12
C ASP A 119 -45.17 12.45 17.28
N GLU A 120 -45.48 11.67 16.24
CA GLU A 120 -44.48 11.15 15.31
C GLU A 120 -43.83 12.26 14.48
N PHE A 121 -44.61 13.28 14.10
CA PHE A 121 -44.10 14.44 13.40
C PHE A 121 -43.13 15.24 14.28
N CYS A 122 -43.53 15.56 15.51
CA CYS A 122 -42.68 16.28 16.48
C CYS A 122 -41.37 15.52 16.74
N ALA A 123 -41.44 14.21 16.98
CA ALA A 123 -40.25 13.38 17.20
C ALA A 123 -39.27 13.39 16.00
N ARG A 124 -39.80 13.35 14.77
CA ARG A 124 -38.97 13.42 13.55
C ARG A 124 -38.32 14.80 13.35
N VAL A 125 -39.05 15.88 13.65
CA VAL A 125 -38.51 17.24 13.59
C VAL A 125 -37.39 17.43 14.62
N ASP A 126 -37.61 16.99 15.86
CA ASP A 126 -36.58 17.06 16.92
C ASP A 126 -35.32 16.26 16.56
N ALA A 127 -35.50 15.07 15.98
CA ALA A 127 -34.38 14.26 15.50
C ALA A 127 -33.61 14.97 14.38
N ALA A 128 -34.30 15.59 13.42
CA ALA A 128 -33.67 16.35 12.35
C ALA A 128 -32.87 17.56 12.87
N VAL A 129 -33.46 18.33 13.79
CA VAL A 129 -32.81 19.48 14.44
C VAL A 129 -31.55 19.05 15.21
N ARG A 130 -31.61 17.93 15.95
CA ARG A 130 -30.44 17.38 16.65
C ARG A 130 -29.33 17.00 15.68
N VAL A 131 -29.66 16.29 14.60
CA VAL A 131 -28.70 15.88 13.57
C VAL A 131 -28.00 17.09 12.93
N ASP A 132 -28.75 18.15 12.62
CA ASP A 132 -28.18 19.35 12.01
C ASP A 132 -27.32 20.14 13.00
N ARG A 133 -27.72 20.22 14.27
CA ARG A 133 -26.89 20.80 15.34
C ARG A 133 -25.58 20.05 15.52
N ASP A 134 -25.62 18.72 15.53
CA ASP A 134 -24.42 17.89 15.68
C ASP A 134 -23.47 18.02 14.48
N LYS A 135 -24.01 18.08 13.26
CA LYS A 135 -23.20 18.37 12.06
C LYS A 135 -22.53 19.74 12.15
N ALA A 136 -23.26 20.78 12.55
CA ALA A 136 -22.70 22.12 12.73
C ALA A 136 -21.58 22.12 13.78
N ARG A 137 -21.77 21.41 14.90
CA ARG A 137 -20.74 21.24 15.94
C ARG A 137 -19.50 20.51 15.43
N GLN A 138 -19.69 19.42 14.67
CA GLN A 138 -18.57 18.69 14.06
C GLN A 138 -17.81 19.54 13.04
N GLN A 139 -18.51 20.31 12.21
CA GLN A 139 -17.88 21.23 11.26
C GLN A 139 -17.08 22.32 11.98
N ALA A 140 -17.65 22.94 13.01
CA ALA A 140 -16.95 23.93 13.82
C ALA A 140 -15.70 23.35 14.50
N SER A 141 -15.79 22.13 15.05
CA SER A 141 -14.64 21.44 15.64
C SER A 141 -13.54 21.14 14.62
N ARG A 142 -13.91 20.75 13.39
CA ARG A 142 -12.94 20.50 12.31
C ARG A 142 -12.27 21.78 11.85
N ALA A 143 -13.02 22.88 11.73
CA ALA A 143 -12.49 24.19 11.37
C ALA A 143 -11.47 24.66 12.43
N ALA A 144 -11.83 24.59 13.71
CA ALA A 144 -10.91 24.94 14.80
C ALA A 144 -9.65 24.06 14.83
N GLY A 145 -9.77 22.76 14.52
CA GLY A 145 -8.63 21.86 14.40
C GLY A 145 -7.70 22.23 13.24
N LEU A 146 -8.28 22.58 12.08
CA LEU A 146 -7.53 23.03 10.91
C LEU A 146 -6.75 24.33 11.18
N ASP A 147 -7.37 25.28 11.88
CA ASP A 147 -6.73 26.56 12.20
C ASP A 147 -5.55 26.37 13.17
N ARG A 148 -5.70 25.49 14.17
CA ARG A 148 -4.59 25.10 15.06
C ARG A 148 -3.45 24.44 14.29
N TRP A 149 -3.76 23.53 13.38
CA TRP A 149 -2.75 22.87 12.55
C TRP A 149 -2.04 23.87 11.64
N LYS A 150 -2.77 24.77 10.98
CA LYS A 150 -2.19 25.84 10.15
C LYS A 150 -1.25 26.74 10.96
N ALA A 151 -1.65 27.13 12.17
CA ALA A 151 -0.82 27.94 13.05
C ALA A 151 0.47 27.20 13.46
N ALA A 152 0.36 25.92 13.83
CA ALA A 152 1.51 25.07 14.17
C ALA A 152 2.47 24.89 12.99
N VAL A 153 1.94 24.67 11.78
CA VAL A 153 2.74 24.55 10.55
C VAL A 153 3.42 25.86 10.19
N ALA A 154 2.76 27.01 10.37
CA ALA A 154 3.37 28.32 10.13
C ALA A 154 4.54 28.58 11.09
N ALA A 155 4.36 28.33 12.39
CA ALA A 155 5.42 28.44 13.38
C ALA A 155 6.59 27.49 13.09
N TRP A 156 6.29 26.24 12.74
CA TRP A 156 7.30 25.25 12.34
C TRP A 156 8.09 25.71 11.11
N LYS A 157 7.42 26.30 10.11
CA LYS A 157 8.08 26.76 8.88
C LYS A 157 9.12 27.85 9.16
N HIS A 158 8.83 28.80 10.06
CA HIS A 158 9.82 29.81 10.46
C HIS A 158 11.06 29.20 11.11
N ILE A 159 10.89 28.19 11.98
CA ILE A 159 12.01 27.49 12.61
C ILE A 159 12.80 26.68 11.58
N TYR A 160 12.10 26.02 10.66
CA TYR A 160 12.68 25.24 9.58
C TYR A 160 13.55 26.11 8.66
N ASP A 161 13.00 27.23 8.18
CA ASP A 161 13.69 28.14 7.25
C ASP A 161 14.96 28.71 7.92
N ALA A 162 14.87 29.16 9.17
CA ALA A 162 16.01 29.69 9.92
C ALA A 162 17.11 28.65 10.22
N ALA A 163 16.74 27.39 10.48
CA ALA A 163 17.69 26.30 10.65
C ALA A 163 18.33 25.89 9.30
N GLN A 164 17.56 25.94 8.22
CA GLN A 164 18.07 25.66 6.87
C GLN A 164 19.09 26.71 6.44
N GLU A 165 18.80 28.00 6.61
CA GLU A 165 19.74 29.08 6.30
C GLU A 165 21.07 28.92 7.06
N ARG A 166 21.02 28.63 8.36
CA ARG A 166 22.22 28.39 9.17
C ARG A 166 23.01 27.17 8.68
N ASN A 167 22.31 26.09 8.33
CA ASN A 167 22.93 24.90 7.77
C ASN A 167 23.58 25.15 6.41
N ASP A 168 22.96 25.98 5.57
CA ASP A 168 23.51 26.34 4.27
C ASP A 168 24.74 27.24 4.41
N GLN A 169 24.77 28.15 5.40
CA GLN A 169 25.98 28.89 5.75
C GLN A 169 27.12 27.98 6.24
N ILE A 170 26.82 26.96 7.05
CA ILE A 170 27.82 25.97 7.49
C ILE A 170 28.39 25.19 6.29
N LYS A 171 27.53 24.77 5.37
CA LYS A 171 27.96 24.10 4.13
C LYS A 171 28.81 25.02 3.28
N ALA A 172 28.39 26.26 3.06
CA ALA A 172 29.09 27.24 2.24
C ALA A 172 30.49 27.55 2.79
N ARG A 173 30.62 27.74 4.10
CA ARG A 173 31.93 27.94 4.76
C ARG A 173 32.83 26.72 4.59
N PHE A 174 32.28 25.53 4.76
CA PHE A 174 33.04 24.30 4.56
C PHE A 174 33.48 24.10 3.11
N THR A 175 32.62 24.39 2.12
CA THR A 175 32.99 24.30 0.71
C THR A 175 34.08 25.30 0.34
N ALA A 176 34.00 26.54 0.85
CA ALA A 176 35.04 27.55 0.65
C ALA A 176 36.37 27.13 1.28
N ALA A 177 36.35 26.67 2.53
CA ALA A 177 37.56 26.19 3.22
C ALA A 177 38.18 24.96 2.52
N LYS A 178 37.35 24.04 2.02
CA LYS A 178 37.81 22.87 1.29
C LYS A 178 38.44 23.25 -0.05
N LEU A 179 37.89 24.24 -0.74
CA LEU A 179 38.43 24.74 -2.00
C LEU A 179 39.79 25.42 -1.78
N ALA A 180 39.90 26.30 -0.79
CA ALA A 180 41.17 26.92 -0.39
C ALA A 180 42.23 25.87 -0.01
N TYR A 181 41.84 24.82 0.75
CA TYR A 181 42.73 23.71 1.06
C TYR A 181 43.22 22.97 -0.19
N ILE A 182 42.35 22.73 -1.19
CA ILE A 182 42.75 22.08 -2.44
C ILE A 182 43.74 22.96 -3.21
N GLU A 183 43.50 24.27 -3.29
CA GLU A 183 44.39 25.23 -3.92
C GLU A 183 45.76 25.28 -3.23
N GLU A 184 45.80 25.29 -1.89
CA GLU A 184 47.03 25.27 -1.12
C GLU A 184 47.80 23.95 -1.29
N VAL A 185 47.10 22.82 -1.31
CA VAL A 185 47.73 21.51 -1.58
C VAL A 185 48.34 21.48 -2.98
N ALA A 186 47.63 21.98 -4.00
CA ALA A 186 48.13 22.04 -5.37
C ALA A 186 49.35 22.98 -5.49
N ALA A 187 49.34 24.14 -4.80
CA ALA A 187 50.49 25.04 -4.77
C ALA A 187 51.70 24.40 -4.07
N ALA A 188 51.49 23.74 -2.92
CA ALA A 188 52.56 23.05 -2.20
C ALA A 188 53.18 21.88 -3.00
N GLU A 189 52.38 21.20 -3.81
CA GLU A 189 52.84 20.18 -4.77
C GLU A 189 53.76 20.77 -5.84
N LEU A 190 53.37 21.89 -6.46
CA LEU A 190 54.17 22.56 -7.49
C LEU A 190 55.52 23.07 -6.96
N GLU A 191 55.55 23.52 -5.70
CA GLU A 191 56.74 24.08 -5.06
C GLU A 191 57.59 23.05 -4.30
N GLY A 192 57.18 21.77 -4.30
CA GLY A 192 57.91 20.68 -3.65
C GLY A 192 57.97 20.75 -2.11
N ARG A 193 57.03 21.47 -1.47
CA ARG A 193 56.97 21.59 0.00
C ARG A 193 56.26 20.38 0.62
N SER A 194 56.66 20.00 1.84
CA SER A 194 56.02 18.92 2.60
C SER A 194 54.58 19.29 3.01
N ARG A 195 53.64 18.35 2.82
CA ARG A 195 52.21 18.55 3.10
C ARG A 195 51.91 18.31 4.59
N GLN A 196 52.09 19.34 5.42
CA GLN A 196 51.56 19.35 6.79
C GLN A 196 50.19 20.05 6.88
N LEU A 197 49.45 20.14 5.77
CA LEU A 197 48.14 20.77 5.72
C LEU A 197 47.07 19.79 6.22
N THR A 198 46.23 20.24 7.16
CA THR A 198 45.12 19.44 7.69
C THR A 198 43.86 19.73 6.90
N CYS A 199 43.25 18.68 6.32
CA CYS A 199 42.00 18.81 5.58
C CYS A 199 40.89 19.37 6.49
N PRO A 200 40.18 20.44 6.09
CA PRO A 200 39.10 20.99 6.89
C PRO A 200 37.99 19.97 7.07
N LYS A 201 37.37 19.95 8.25
CA LYS A 201 36.22 19.10 8.58
C LYS A 201 34.96 19.96 8.68
N ARG A 202 33.84 19.45 8.19
CA ARG A 202 32.55 20.14 8.32
C ARG A 202 32.04 20.01 9.76
N GLY A 203 31.60 21.12 10.35
CA GLY A 203 30.91 21.11 11.64
C GLY A 203 29.56 20.38 11.59
N PRO A 204 28.97 20.05 12.76
CA PRO A 204 27.66 19.42 12.82
C PRO A 204 26.58 20.34 12.26
N LEU A 205 25.62 19.77 11.54
CA LEU A 205 24.42 20.48 11.10
C LEU A 205 23.39 20.52 12.22
N GLU A 206 22.63 21.59 12.27
CA GLU A 206 21.52 21.73 13.19
C GLU A 206 20.37 20.80 12.82
N LYS A 207 19.79 20.16 13.84
CA LYS A 207 18.67 19.25 13.69
C LYS A 207 17.36 20.03 13.59
N ILE A 208 16.62 19.80 12.51
CA ILE A 208 15.33 20.44 12.30
C ILE A 208 14.23 19.60 13.00
N PRO A 209 13.35 20.21 13.82
CA PRO A 209 12.24 19.48 14.45
C PRO A 209 11.27 18.89 13.42
N PRO A 210 10.60 17.77 13.73
CA PRO A 210 9.62 17.16 12.85
C PRO A 210 8.40 18.07 12.64
N LYS A 211 7.76 17.92 11.48
CA LYS A 211 6.56 18.67 11.14
C LYS A 211 5.38 18.25 12.04
N PRO A 212 4.61 19.20 12.59
CA PRO A 212 3.45 18.92 13.42
C PRO A 212 2.24 18.37 12.64
#